data_AF-A0A2E4WB25-F1
#
_entry.id   AF-A0A2E4WB25-F1
#
_cell.length_a   1.000
_cell.length_b   1.000
_cell.length_c   1.000
_cell.angle_alpha   90.00
_cell.angle_beta   90.00
_cell.angle_gamma   90.00
#
_symmetry.space_group_name_H-M   'P 1'
#
loop_
_entity.id
_entity.type
_entity.pdbx_description
1 polymer ?
#
loop_
_entity_poly.entity_id
_entity_poly.type
_entity_poly.pdbx_seq_one_letter_code
_entity_poly.pdbx_strand_id
1 'polypeptide(L)'
;MVTVVIGLCPSLASAQSPESSWHPGYEIRSAALAAELAQLLDDAGLGAIGAKDTDTEERYVAALYFPGRQFLAISADYEVPQLIDVKVISGNYRDVYVDLSSASVLETRLFITDYGADGLQYQSPPESAADRATRGGQEVSFDGDWERQQMSEADYGTAYVAADREFAAILSLLIAQVKES
;
A
#
# COMPACT_ATOMS: atom_id res chain seq x y z
N MET A 1 34.01 -18.32 55.00
CA MET A 1 32.84 -17.44 54.78
C MET A 1 33.32 -16.18 54.10
N VAL A 2 33.04 -16.02 52.80
CA VAL A 2 32.50 -14.79 52.17
C VAL A 2 31.91 -15.28 50.84
N THR A 3 30.59 -15.18 50.73
CA THR A 3 29.79 -15.42 49.54
C THR A 3 29.56 -14.08 48.86
N VAL A 4 29.83 -13.96 47.55
CA VAL A 4 29.32 -12.89 46.68
C VAL A 4 29.15 -13.50 45.28
N VAL A 5 27.98 -14.08 44.99
CA VAL A 5 26.83 -13.51 44.23
C VAL A 5 27.18 -13.15 42.79
N ILE A 6 26.75 -14.05 41.89
CA ILE A 6 26.74 -13.92 40.43
C ILE A 6 25.69 -12.86 40.06
N GLY A 7 26.14 -11.74 39.49
CA GLY A 7 25.27 -10.72 38.91
C GLY A 7 24.81 -11.11 37.52
N LEU A 8 23.52 -11.43 37.41
CA LEU A 8 22.77 -11.63 36.18
C LEU A 8 22.85 -10.34 35.32
N CYS A 9 23.36 -10.42 34.09
CA CYS A 9 23.13 -9.36 33.10
C CYS A 9 21.66 -9.39 32.67
N PRO A 10 20.91 -8.28 32.71
CA PRO A 10 19.58 -8.25 32.16
C PRO A 10 19.66 -8.36 30.63
N SER A 11 18.93 -9.32 30.11
CA SER A 11 18.58 -9.48 28.70
C SER A 11 18.10 -8.16 28.11
N LEU A 12 18.64 -7.80 26.95
CA LEU A 12 18.17 -6.69 26.12
C LEU A 12 16.66 -6.82 25.94
N ALA A 13 15.91 -5.88 26.50
CA ALA A 13 14.52 -5.68 26.12
C ALA A 13 14.53 -5.33 24.63
N SER A 14 13.92 -6.18 23.80
CA SER A 14 13.57 -5.82 22.44
C SER A 14 12.80 -4.50 22.50
N ALA A 15 13.33 -3.46 21.87
CA ALA A 15 12.58 -2.23 21.63
C ALA A 15 11.39 -2.61 20.75
N GLN A 16 10.21 -2.78 21.36
CA GLN A 16 8.97 -2.86 20.61
C GLN A 16 8.80 -1.49 19.95
N SER A 17 8.81 -1.47 18.62
CA SER A 17 8.52 -0.26 17.83
C SER A 17 7.19 0.35 18.31
N PRO A 18 7.10 1.69 18.42
CA PRO A 18 5.86 2.38 18.82
C PRO A 18 4.68 2.20 17.86
N GLU A 19 4.86 1.45 16.78
CA GLU A 19 3.86 1.13 15.75
C GLU A 19 2.72 0.25 16.27
N SER A 20 2.97 -0.54 17.32
CA SER A 20 2.03 -1.51 17.88
C SER A 20 0.97 -0.89 18.82
N SER A 21 1.10 0.36 19.25
CA SER A 21 0.25 0.90 20.33
C SER A 21 -1.10 1.47 19.87
N TRP A 22 -1.27 1.74 18.58
CA TRP A 22 -2.44 2.48 18.07
C TRP A 22 -3.63 1.56 17.74
N HIS A 23 -3.38 0.30 17.37
CA HIS A 23 -4.42 -0.68 17.02
C HIS A 23 -4.03 -2.11 17.39
N PRO A 24 -4.42 -2.64 18.57
CA PRO A 24 -4.18 -4.03 18.91
C PRO A 24 -4.96 -4.97 17.96
N GLY A 25 -4.25 -5.79 17.18
CA GLY A 25 -4.83 -6.91 16.43
C GLY A 25 -4.76 -6.84 14.90
N TYR A 26 -4.13 -5.83 14.31
CA TYR A 26 -3.80 -5.80 12.88
C TYR A 26 -2.29 -5.70 12.68
N GLU A 27 -1.74 -6.60 11.86
CA GLU A 27 -0.35 -6.58 11.43
C GLU A 27 -0.24 -5.78 10.13
N ILE A 28 0.75 -4.87 10.05
CA ILE A 28 1.00 -4.07 8.85
C ILE A 28 1.57 -4.96 7.74
N ARG A 29 0.96 -4.96 6.55
CA ARG A 29 1.26 -5.96 5.50
C ARG A 29 1.76 -5.41 4.18
N SER A 30 1.46 -4.16 3.84
CA SER A 30 1.84 -3.61 2.53
C SER A 30 3.35 -3.64 2.31
N ALA A 31 4.17 -3.46 3.36
CA ALA A 31 5.63 -3.43 3.20
C ALA A 31 6.21 -4.70 2.57
N ALA A 32 5.86 -5.87 3.11
CA ALA A 32 6.35 -7.14 2.58
C ALA A 32 5.84 -7.40 1.14
N LEU A 33 4.59 -7.02 0.87
CA LEU A 33 3.96 -7.22 -0.43
C LEU A 33 4.48 -6.22 -1.49
N ALA A 34 4.77 -4.98 -1.11
CA ALA A 34 5.33 -3.98 -2.00
C ALA A 34 6.74 -4.39 -2.44
N ALA A 35 7.56 -4.86 -1.51
CA ALA A 35 8.88 -5.42 -1.82
C ALA A 35 8.80 -6.63 -2.75
N GLU A 36 7.86 -7.55 -2.53
CA GLU A 36 7.64 -8.69 -3.42
C GLU A 36 7.19 -8.25 -4.82
N LEU A 37 6.21 -7.36 -4.91
CA LEU A 37 5.72 -6.86 -6.20
C LEU A 37 6.83 -6.11 -6.96
N ALA A 38 7.59 -5.25 -6.29
CA ALA A 38 8.71 -4.52 -6.89
C ALA A 38 9.72 -5.47 -7.52
N GLN A 39 10.14 -6.51 -6.78
CA GLN A 39 11.05 -7.53 -7.28
C GLN A 39 10.49 -8.26 -8.50
N LEU A 40 9.22 -8.69 -8.44
CA LEU A 40 8.57 -9.39 -9.55
C LEU A 40 8.47 -8.52 -10.81
N LEU A 41 8.18 -7.21 -10.65
CA LEU A 41 8.10 -6.28 -11.77
C LEU A 41 9.47 -5.97 -12.36
N ASP A 42 10.51 -5.84 -11.53
CA ASP A 42 11.89 -5.68 -11.99
C ASP A 42 12.35 -6.92 -12.79
N ASP A 43 12.08 -8.13 -12.29
CA ASP A 43 12.42 -9.39 -12.97
C ASP A 43 11.67 -9.55 -14.31
N ALA A 44 10.42 -9.08 -14.37
CA ALA A 44 9.59 -9.11 -15.58
C ALA A 44 9.86 -7.92 -16.53
N GLY A 45 10.63 -6.91 -16.11
CA GLY A 45 10.84 -5.67 -16.86
C GLY A 45 9.55 -4.85 -17.05
N LEU A 46 8.60 -4.93 -16.12
CA LEU A 46 7.30 -4.27 -16.18
C LEU A 46 7.31 -2.94 -15.42
N GLY A 47 6.89 -1.86 -16.08
CA GLY A 47 6.66 -0.55 -15.44
C GLY A 47 5.21 -0.31 -15.00
N ALA A 48 4.30 -1.23 -15.31
CA ALA A 48 2.90 -1.17 -14.93
C ALA A 48 2.31 -2.58 -14.85
N ILE A 49 1.30 -2.73 -13.99
CA ILE A 49 0.56 -3.98 -13.82
C ILE A 49 -0.91 -3.65 -13.50
N GLY A 50 -1.84 -4.48 -13.96
CA GLY A 50 -3.26 -4.30 -13.70
C GLY A 50 -3.98 -5.63 -13.66
N ALA A 51 -4.95 -5.76 -12.77
CA ALA A 51 -5.69 -6.98 -12.51
C ALA A 51 -7.17 -6.68 -12.27
N LYS A 52 -8.00 -7.69 -12.44
CA LYS A 52 -9.40 -7.67 -11.99
C LYS A 52 -9.45 -7.98 -10.50
N ASP A 53 -10.30 -7.29 -9.76
CA ASP A 53 -10.60 -7.65 -8.37
C ASP A 53 -11.44 -8.93 -8.34
N THR A 54 -11.08 -9.90 -7.51
CA THR A 54 -11.78 -11.18 -7.41
C THR A 54 -13.07 -11.11 -6.61
N ASP A 55 -13.24 -10.08 -5.78
CA ASP A 55 -14.39 -9.96 -4.88
C ASP A 55 -15.60 -9.29 -5.55
N THR A 56 -15.37 -8.53 -6.63
CA THR A 56 -16.43 -7.78 -7.34
C THR A 56 -16.20 -7.75 -8.84
N GLU A 57 -17.24 -8.00 -9.64
CA GLU A 57 -17.11 -8.13 -11.10
C GLU A 57 -16.77 -6.82 -11.83
N GLU A 58 -17.00 -5.68 -11.18
CA GLU A 58 -16.87 -4.33 -11.77
C GLU A 58 -15.63 -3.58 -11.28
N ARG A 59 -14.83 -4.17 -10.39
CA ARG A 59 -13.66 -3.52 -9.80
C ARG A 59 -12.36 -4.02 -10.41
N TYR A 60 -11.45 -3.09 -10.58
CA TYR A 60 -10.14 -3.33 -11.12
C TYR A 60 -9.09 -2.59 -10.30
N VAL A 61 -7.89 -3.16 -10.30
CA VAL A 61 -6.71 -2.59 -9.66
C VAL A 61 -5.60 -2.42 -10.67
N ALA A 62 -4.80 -1.37 -10.52
CA ALA A 62 -3.60 -1.18 -11.33
C ALA A 62 -2.54 -0.41 -10.55
N ALA A 63 -1.28 -0.59 -10.93
CA ALA A 63 -0.17 0.20 -10.43
C ALA A 63 0.77 0.63 -11.56
N LEU A 64 1.27 1.86 -11.45
CA LEU A 64 2.52 2.26 -12.11
C LEU A 64 3.67 2.04 -11.14
N TYR A 65 4.75 1.45 -11.64
CA TYR A 65 5.96 1.19 -10.90
C TYR A 65 7.10 2.05 -11.43
N PHE A 66 7.73 2.80 -10.54
CA PHE A 66 8.94 3.53 -10.82
C PHE A 66 10.07 2.90 -9.98
N PRO A 67 10.98 2.14 -10.61
CA PRO A 67 11.95 1.31 -9.89
C PRO A 67 12.70 2.04 -8.78
N GLY A 68 12.63 1.48 -7.56
CA GLY A 68 13.23 2.00 -6.35
C GLY A 68 12.77 3.40 -5.92
N ARG A 69 11.64 3.89 -6.46
CA ARG A 69 11.16 5.26 -6.21
C ARG A 69 9.73 5.33 -5.72
N GLN A 70 8.79 4.65 -6.35
CA GLN A 70 7.39 4.71 -5.93
C GLN A 70 6.48 3.72 -6.65
N PHE A 71 5.38 3.36 -5.99
CA PHE A 71 4.15 2.88 -6.61
C PHE A 71 3.10 4.00 -6.66
N LEU A 72 2.42 4.07 -7.80
CA LEU A 72 1.14 4.78 -7.92
C LEU A 72 0.08 3.72 -8.16
N ALA A 73 -0.67 3.34 -7.12
CA ALA A 73 -1.66 2.29 -7.20
C ALA A 73 -3.09 2.86 -7.17
N ILE A 74 -3.99 2.25 -7.92
CA ILE A 74 -5.40 2.63 -8.01
C ILE A 74 -6.28 1.39 -7.94
N SER A 75 -7.37 1.48 -7.19
CA SER A 75 -8.48 0.53 -7.19
C SER A 75 -9.77 1.31 -7.38
N ALA A 76 -10.62 0.89 -8.32
CA ALA A 76 -11.90 1.54 -8.56
C ALA A 76 -12.87 0.66 -9.34
N ASP A 77 -14.15 0.97 -9.24
CA ASP A 77 -15.18 0.38 -10.08
C ASP A 77 -15.18 1.04 -11.47
N TYR A 78 -15.45 0.24 -12.50
CA TYR A 78 -15.44 0.67 -13.89
C TYR A 78 -16.70 0.22 -14.62
N GLU A 79 -17.42 1.19 -15.21
CA GLU A 79 -18.76 0.97 -15.78
C GLU A 79 -18.75 0.10 -17.05
N VAL A 80 -17.59 -0.09 -17.69
CA VAL A 80 -17.45 -0.91 -18.89
C VAL A 80 -16.40 -2.01 -18.69
N PRO A 81 -16.66 -3.02 -17.84
CA PRO A 81 -15.69 -4.06 -17.45
C PRO A 81 -15.01 -4.75 -18.63
N GLN A 82 -15.77 -5.00 -19.71
CA GLN A 82 -15.26 -5.72 -20.89
C GLN A 82 -14.10 -5.01 -21.59
N LEU A 83 -14.03 -3.67 -21.50
CA LEU A 83 -12.91 -2.91 -22.08
C LEU A 83 -11.62 -3.08 -21.26
N ILE A 84 -11.74 -3.14 -19.93
CA ILE A 84 -10.58 -3.35 -19.05
C ILE A 84 -10.11 -4.79 -19.11
N ASP A 85 -11.03 -5.76 -19.15
CA ASP A 85 -10.70 -7.19 -19.26
C ASP A 85 -9.78 -7.46 -20.47
N VAL A 86 -10.11 -6.89 -21.64
CA VAL A 86 -9.29 -7.03 -22.85
C VAL A 86 -7.88 -6.44 -22.65
N LYS A 87 -7.78 -5.29 -21.97
CA LYS A 87 -6.49 -4.63 -21.71
C LYS A 87 -5.62 -5.41 -20.74
N VAL A 88 -6.21 -5.96 -19.68
CA VAL A 88 -5.52 -6.85 -18.72
C VAL A 88 -4.98 -8.08 -19.43
N ILE A 89 -5.82 -8.80 -20.17
CA ILE A 89 -5.44 -10.02 -20.92
C ILE A 89 -4.32 -9.72 -21.95
N SER A 90 -4.34 -8.54 -22.55
CA SER A 90 -3.34 -8.14 -23.55
C SER A 90 -2.03 -7.59 -22.94
N GLY A 91 -1.90 -7.52 -21.62
CA GLY A 91 -0.75 -6.93 -20.94
C GLY A 91 -0.65 -5.40 -21.10
N ASN A 92 -1.72 -4.73 -21.52
CA ASN A 92 -1.77 -3.28 -21.74
C ASN A 92 -2.03 -2.53 -20.41
N TYR A 93 -1.25 -2.85 -19.37
CA TYR A 93 -1.50 -2.42 -18.00
C TYR A 93 -1.41 -0.91 -17.79
N ARG A 94 -0.57 -0.22 -18.57
CA ARG A 94 -0.49 1.24 -18.48
C ARG A 94 -1.79 1.91 -18.93
N ASP A 95 -2.48 1.33 -19.91
CA ASP A 95 -3.78 1.82 -20.36
C ASP A 95 -4.89 1.47 -19.36
N VAL A 96 -4.78 0.34 -18.64
CA VAL A 96 -5.67 0.03 -17.51
C VAL A 96 -5.56 1.13 -16.44
N TYR A 97 -4.34 1.48 -16.04
CA TYR A 97 -4.13 2.54 -15.06
C TYR A 97 -4.69 3.90 -15.51
N VAL A 98 -4.51 4.27 -16.78
CA VAL A 98 -5.03 5.52 -17.36
C VAL A 98 -6.56 5.55 -17.34
N ASP A 99 -7.22 4.45 -17.73
CA ASP A 99 -8.68 4.36 -17.69
C ASP A 99 -9.21 4.48 -16.27
N LEU A 100 -8.61 3.76 -15.30
CA LEU A 100 -9.03 3.85 -13.90
C LEU A 100 -8.81 5.26 -13.34
N SER A 101 -7.74 5.94 -13.75
CA SER A 101 -7.43 7.30 -13.29
C SER A 101 -8.36 8.36 -13.88
N SER A 102 -8.90 8.13 -15.09
CA SER A 102 -9.64 9.16 -15.84
C SER A 102 -11.15 8.93 -15.91
N ALA A 103 -11.59 7.67 -15.87
CA ALA A 103 -12.95 7.28 -16.23
C ALA A 103 -13.59 6.28 -15.27
N SER A 104 -12.93 5.92 -14.15
CA SER A 104 -13.58 5.13 -13.09
C SER A 104 -14.67 5.93 -12.36
N VAL A 105 -15.54 5.20 -11.66
CA VAL A 105 -16.45 5.81 -10.69
C VAL A 105 -15.61 6.46 -9.58
N LEU A 106 -15.75 7.78 -9.36
CA LEU A 106 -14.89 8.51 -8.44
C LEU A 106 -15.10 8.08 -6.98
N GLU A 107 -16.35 7.85 -6.57
CA GLU A 107 -16.71 7.52 -5.18
C GLU A 107 -16.12 6.20 -4.71
N THR A 108 -15.82 5.29 -5.64
CA THR A 108 -15.26 3.96 -5.36
C THR A 108 -13.74 3.95 -5.49
N ARG A 109 -13.14 5.05 -5.97
CA ARG A 109 -11.71 5.15 -6.21
C ARG A 109 -10.93 5.26 -4.90
N LEU A 110 -10.01 4.33 -4.73
CA LEU A 110 -8.86 4.43 -3.84
C LEU A 110 -7.62 4.66 -4.70
N PHE A 111 -6.88 5.72 -4.41
CA PHE A 111 -5.58 6.00 -5.00
C PHE A 111 -4.51 6.05 -3.92
N ILE A 112 -3.46 5.26 -4.08
CA ILE A 112 -2.30 5.16 -3.18
C ILE A 112 -1.07 5.73 -3.88
N THR A 113 -0.37 6.63 -3.19
CA THR A 113 1.01 7.00 -3.52
C THR A 113 1.90 6.43 -2.43
N ASP A 114 2.72 5.45 -2.80
CA ASP A 114 3.74 4.83 -1.95
C ASP A 114 5.10 5.29 -2.49
N TYR A 115 5.76 6.19 -1.74
CA TYR A 115 7.10 6.65 -2.04
C TYR A 115 8.12 5.71 -1.42
N GLY A 116 8.98 5.15 -2.26
CA GLY A 116 9.92 4.10 -1.90
C GLY A 116 9.59 2.79 -2.60
N ALA A 117 8.32 2.57 -2.94
CA ALA A 117 7.82 1.26 -3.37
C ALA A 117 8.06 0.19 -2.29
N ASP A 118 7.93 0.60 -1.03
CA ASP A 118 8.27 -0.17 0.16
C ASP A 118 7.10 -0.33 1.14
N GLY A 119 5.88 -0.04 0.67
CA GLY A 119 4.64 -0.10 1.46
C GLY A 119 4.32 1.23 2.12
N LEU A 120 3.12 1.32 2.70
CA LEU A 120 2.73 2.54 3.41
C LEU A 120 3.49 2.65 4.73
N GLN A 121 3.98 3.84 5.03
CA GLN A 121 4.62 4.17 6.30
C GLN A 121 3.70 5.08 7.12
N TYR A 122 3.51 4.77 8.42
CA TYR A 122 2.67 5.60 9.31
C TYR A 122 3.17 7.04 9.40
N GLN A 123 4.49 7.20 9.31
CA GLN A 123 5.18 8.46 9.27
C GLN A 123 6.40 8.27 8.39
N SER A 124 6.40 8.90 7.22
CA SER A 124 7.55 8.84 6.33
C SER A 124 8.80 9.47 6.96
N PRO A 125 10.02 9.02 6.57
CA PRO A 125 11.26 9.57 7.10
C PRO A 125 11.39 11.07 6.83
N PRO A 126 12.15 11.81 7.67
CA PRO A 126 12.46 13.21 7.40
C PRO A 126 13.03 13.40 6.00
N GLU A 127 12.60 14.45 5.30
CA GLU A 127 13.01 14.81 3.93
C GLU A 127 12.48 13.90 2.80
N SER A 128 11.80 12.79 3.13
CA SER A 128 11.06 12.00 2.15
C SER A 128 9.70 12.62 1.85
N ALA A 129 9.18 12.37 0.63
CA ALA A 129 7.78 12.66 0.35
C ALA A 129 6.90 11.68 1.14
N ALA A 130 5.81 12.18 1.71
CA ALA A 130 4.89 11.38 2.50
C ALA A 130 4.01 10.50 1.60
N ASP A 131 3.81 9.26 2.03
CA ASP A 131 2.83 8.36 1.42
C ASP A 131 1.42 8.91 1.56
N ARG A 132 0.52 8.54 0.65
CA ARG A 132 -0.84 9.10 0.65
C ARG A 132 -1.87 8.07 0.25
N ALA A 133 -3.04 8.20 0.84
CA ALA A 133 -4.26 7.53 0.42
C ALA A 133 -5.34 8.56 0.09
N THR A 134 -5.86 8.53 -1.14
CA THR A 134 -6.99 9.35 -1.58
C THR A 134 -8.19 8.47 -1.87
N ARG A 135 -9.29 8.66 -1.13
CA ARG A 135 -10.56 7.94 -1.34
C ARG A 135 -11.65 8.90 -1.73
N GLY A 136 -12.31 8.67 -2.86
CA GLY A 136 -13.42 9.53 -3.30
C GLY A 136 -13.03 11.01 -3.40
N GLY A 137 -11.75 11.29 -3.67
CA GLY A 137 -11.20 12.65 -3.70
C GLY A 137 -10.78 13.25 -2.34
N GLN A 138 -10.92 12.52 -1.23
CA GLN A 138 -10.42 12.93 0.09
C GLN A 138 -9.06 12.29 0.36
N GLU A 139 -8.03 13.10 0.56
CA GLU A 139 -6.64 12.65 0.77
C GLU A 139 -6.28 12.64 2.26
N VAL A 140 -5.57 11.60 2.69
CA VAL A 140 -4.79 11.54 3.93
C VAL A 140 -3.32 11.38 3.56
N SER A 141 -2.47 12.24 4.13
CA SER A 141 -1.01 12.22 3.99
C SER A 141 -0.40 11.54 5.21
N PHE A 142 0.45 10.53 5.03
CA PHE A 142 1.07 9.80 6.13
C PHE A 142 2.42 10.42 6.55
N ASP A 143 2.41 11.70 6.88
CA ASP A 143 3.58 12.49 7.32
C ASP A 143 3.75 12.58 8.85
N GLY A 144 2.84 11.99 9.61
CA GLY A 144 2.79 12.08 11.06
C GLY A 144 2.23 13.40 11.60
N ASP A 145 1.74 14.31 10.75
CA ASP A 145 1.15 15.59 11.12
C ASP A 145 -0.38 15.55 10.98
N TRP A 146 -1.03 14.77 11.85
CA TRP A 146 -2.49 14.63 11.87
C TRP A 146 -3.20 15.93 12.25
N GLU A 147 -2.58 16.78 13.07
CA GLU A 147 -3.16 18.06 13.49
C GLU A 147 -3.34 19.01 12.30
N ARG A 148 -2.33 19.10 11.41
CA ARG A 148 -2.41 19.89 10.18
C ARG A 148 -3.48 19.38 9.21
N GLN A 149 -3.81 18.10 9.30
CA GLN A 149 -4.89 17.45 8.55
C GLN A 149 -6.25 17.55 9.24
N GLN A 150 -6.35 18.25 10.37
CA GLN A 150 -7.58 18.43 11.16
C GLN A 150 -8.16 17.09 11.67
N MET A 151 -7.29 16.11 11.94
CA MET A 151 -7.66 14.79 12.45
C MET A 151 -7.18 14.60 13.89
N SER A 152 -7.82 13.71 14.63
CA SER A 152 -7.23 13.19 15.85
C SER A 152 -6.16 12.14 15.51
N GLU A 153 -5.18 11.94 16.40
CA GLU A 153 -4.16 10.89 16.24
C GLU A 153 -4.79 9.49 16.11
N ALA A 154 -5.88 9.25 16.84
CA ALA A 154 -6.63 7.99 16.77
C ALA A 154 -7.29 7.78 15.39
N ASP A 155 -7.91 8.82 14.84
CA ASP A 155 -8.52 8.77 13.49
C ASP A 155 -7.45 8.59 12.42
N TYR A 156 -6.30 9.27 12.58
CA TYR A 156 -5.14 9.13 11.69
C TYR A 156 -4.61 7.70 11.67
N GLY A 157 -4.37 7.10 12.85
CA GLY A 157 -3.94 5.70 12.92
C GLY A 157 -4.98 4.72 12.37
N THR A 158 -6.27 5.03 12.53
CA THR A 158 -7.35 4.23 11.92
C THR A 158 -7.32 4.33 10.39
N ALA A 159 -7.10 5.54 9.85
CA ALA A 159 -6.97 5.75 8.42
C ALA A 159 -5.74 5.04 7.84
N TYR A 160 -4.60 5.08 8.54
CA TYR A 160 -3.39 4.36 8.15
C TYR A 160 -3.61 2.84 8.07
N VAL A 161 -4.16 2.23 9.13
CA VAL A 161 -4.44 0.79 9.15
C VAL A 161 -5.43 0.38 8.05
N ALA A 162 -6.44 1.21 7.78
CA ALA A 162 -7.38 0.96 6.70
C ALA A 162 -6.67 1.00 5.33
N ALA A 163 -5.87 2.04 5.07
CA ALA A 163 -5.12 2.20 3.84
C ALA A 163 -4.11 1.07 3.62
N ASP A 164 -3.37 0.67 4.65
CA ASP A 164 -2.45 -0.46 4.57
C ASP A 164 -3.17 -1.76 4.21
N ARG A 165 -4.33 -2.01 4.83
CA ARG A 165 -5.12 -3.22 4.55
C ARG A 165 -5.58 -3.29 3.10
N GLU A 166 -6.07 -2.18 2.57
CA GLU A 166 -6.57 -2.12 1.20
C GLU A 166 -5.41 -2.13 0.19
N PHE A 167 -4.32 -1.44 0.49
CA PHE A 167 -3.14 -1.48 -0.36
C PHE A 167 -2.53 -2.88 -0.39
N ALA A 168 -2.46 -3.58 0.75
CA ALA A 168 -2.07 -4.99 0.79
C ALA A 168 -2.98 -5.88 -0.07
N ALA A 169 -4.29 -5.62 -0.10
CA ALA A 169 -5.22 -6.35 -0.97
C ALA A 169 -4.93 -6.08 -2.47
N ILE A 170 -4.71 -4.81 -2.83
CA ILE A 170 -4.31 -4.40 -4.18
C ILE A 170 -3.00 -5.10 -4.57
N LEU A 171 -1.96 -5.00 -3.74
CA LEU A 171 -0.66 -5.61 -4.00
C LEU A 171 -0.77 -7.13 -4.19
N SER A 172 -1.60 -7.80 -3.38
CA SER A 172 -1.82 -9.26 -3.51
C SER A 172 -2.43 -9.64 -4.86
N LEU A 173 -3.42 -8.89 -5.34
CA LEU A 173 -4.02 -9.11 -6.66
C LEU A 173 -3.00 -8.86 -7.79
N LEU A 174 -2.20 -7.81 -7.68
CA LEU A 174 -1.17 -7.49 -8.67
C LEU A 174 -0.05 -8.54 -8.69
N ILE A 175 0.39 -9.02 -7.53
CA ILE A 175 1.37 -10.12 -7.42
C ILE A 175 0.83 -11.39 -8.09
N ALA A 176 -0.44 -11.74 -7.84
CA ALA A 176 -1.07 -12.88 -8.50
C ALA A 176 -1.07 -12.71 -10.02
N GLN A 177 -1.44 -11.53 -10.53
CA GLN A 177 -1.41 -11.24 -11.95
C GLN A 177 0.00 -11.40 -12.56
N VAL A 178 1.05 -10.88 -11.92
CA VAL A 178 2.43 -11.05 -12.45
C VAL A 178 2.82 -12.52 -12.51
N LYS A 179 2.43 -13.33 -11.51
CA LYS A 179 2.76 -14.77 -11.45
C LYS A 179 1.98 -15.63 -12.45
N GLU A 180 0.82 -15.17 -12.89
CA GLU A 180 -0.04 -15.88 -13.85
C GLU A 180 0.19 -15.45 -15.32
N SER A 181 0.88 -14.33 -15.54
CA SER A 181 1.14 -13.75 -16.87
C SER A 181 2.29 -14.41 -17.64
#